data_AF-A0A8C9XQ19-F1
#
_entry.id   AF-A0A8C9XQ19-F1
#
_cell.length_a   1.000
_cell.length_b   1.000
_cell.length_c   1.000
_cell.angle_alpha   90.00
_cell.angle_beta   90.00
_cell.angle_gamma   90.00
#
_symmetry.space_group_name_H-M   'P 1'
#
loop_
_entity.id
_entity.type
_entity.pdbx_description
1 polymer ?
#
loop_
_entity_poly.entity_id
_entity_poly.type
_entity_poly.pdbx_seq_one_letter_code
_entity_poly.pdbx_strand_id
1 'polypeptide(L)'
;MTACTYKQLQHEASVSMQFWDNPTVDGFHSLLMTPKPMIRTSDHIFQLCELVKLQSSCKKLNLLSELMDHSGNYVHTALPYILSLLQRGLGQRIHLLTHSLSPDPEWSVESEAPKHKAQPPLSFGVLLMPELAASALERGPPADSPKAAEFRQLWGSRSELRRFQDGAITEAVLWDGESMCQKRLVPRQIITHLLQLHADIPESSVRYVGAMVDDVIKTGSELPSTGEEESLLVVQSYDDLSRKLWRLEGLPLSITAVQGAHPALRYTQVFPPLPLKLDYSFFDREKTSRSLVPKEGKPCPAYITPITVICHMEGSGKWPHDRLAIRHIRTAFHIRLGELLKKHHNYTCRPCPTHLDVWKLPLFLFGPPHSLSQFFLSLPFVRSVGHRNEFLSSSVLLRSASFVSFICSPPLTGGTTRWLSTSTTSSQASTLSVSHTHTHTHTHTHTPFYSVSHKQIPL
;
A
#
# COMPACT_ATOMS: atom_id res chain seq x y z
N MET A 1 11.39 32.91 -10.53
CA MET A 1 10.70 31.59 -10.55
C MET A 1 11.73 30.51 -10.82
N THR A 2 11.78 29.44 -10.01
CA THR A 2 12.76 28.35 -10.24
C THR A 2 12.30 27.42 -11.37
N ALA A 3 13.22 26.65 -11.96
CA ALA A 3 12.89 25.63 -12.95
C ALA A 3 11.92 24.56 -12.40
N CYS A 4 12.04 24.19 -11.12
CA CYS A 4 11.12 23.27 -10.45
C CYS A 4 9.70 23.84 -10.34
N THR A 5 9.58 25.12 -9.97
CA THR A 5 8.27 25.80 -9.90
C THR A 5 7.60 25.85 -11.27
N TYR A 6 8.38 26.10 -12.33
CA TYR A 6 7.85 26.09 -13.70
C TYR A 6 7.37 24.69 -14.12
N LYS A 7 8.16 23.64 -13.85
CA LYS A 7 7.74 22.25 -14.11
C LYS A 7 6.50 21.86 -13.32
N GLN A 8 6.37 22.32 -12.07
CA GLN A 8 5.17 22.12 -11.26
C GLN A 8 3.96 22.79 -11.91
N LEU A 9 4.09 24.03 -12.38
CA LEU A 9 3.01 24.72 -13.08
C LEU A 9 2.61 23.98 -14.36
N GLN A 10 3.57 23.51 -15.15
CA GLN A 10 3.29 22.70 -16.35
C GLN A 10 2.56 21.40 -16.01
N HIS A 11 2.99 20.71 -14.95
CA HIS A 11 2.35 19.49 -14.49
C HIS A 11 0.90 19.73 -14.04
N GLU A 12 0.67 20.72 -13.16
CA GLU A 12 -0.66 21.05 -12.67
C GLU A 12 -1.57 21.57 -13.80
N ALA A 13 -1.04 22.31 -14.77
CA ALA A 13 -1.79 22.72 -15.97
C ALA A 13 -2.20 21.50 -16.82
N SER A 14 -1.30 20.54 -17.02
CA SER A 14 -1.59 19.30 -17.74
C SER A 14 -2.65 18.46 -17.02
N VAL A 15 -2.59 18.35 -15.70
CA VAL A 15 -3.61 17.64 -14.90
C VAL A 15 -4.94 18.39 -14.97
N SER A 16 -4.92 19.71 -14.88
CA SER A 16 -6.13 20.54 -14.96
C SER A 16 -6.86 20.35 -16.28
N MET A 17 -6.13 20.29 -17.40
CA MET A 17 -6.73 20.01 -18.72
C MET A 17 -7.46 18.66 -18.76
N GLN A 18 -6.94 17.62 -18.11
CA GLN A 18 -7.61 16.31 -18.04
C GLN A 18 -8.95 16.38 -17.30
N PHE A 19 -9.07 17.24 -16.28
CA PHE A 19 -10.34 17.48 -15.58
C PHE A 19 -11.31 18.30 -16.43
N TRP A 20 -10.84 19.28 -17.19
CA TRP A 20 -11.67 20.05 -18.12
C TRP A 20 -12.20 19.19 -19.27
N ASP A 21 -11.38 18.28 -19.79
CA ASP A 21 -11.75 17.42 -20.92
C ASP A 21 -12.64 16.23 -20.50
N ASN A 22 -12.81 15.97 -19.20
CA ASN A 22 -13.57 14.83 -18.70
C ASN A 22 -15.02 15.22 -18.34
N PRO A 23 -16.03 14.84 -19.15
CA PRO A 23 -17.42 15.23 -18.91
C PRO A 23 -18.08 14.47 -17.74
N THR A 24 -17.40 13.47 -17.17
CA THR A 24 -17.95 12.62 -16.08
C THR A 24 -17.60 13.14 -14.69
N VAL A 25 -16.72 14.13 -14.59
CA VAL A 25 -16.20 14.65 -13.32
C VAL A 25 -16.64 16.09 -13.14
N ASP A 26 -17.00 16.47 -11.90
CA ASP A 26 -17.18 17.87 -11.53
C ASP A 26 -15.80 18.55 -11.43
N GLY A 27 -15.33 19.04 -12.58
CA GLY A 27 -14.06 19.77 -12.70
C GLY A 27 -14.05 21.07 -11.91
N PHE A 28 -15.18 21.76 -11.73
CA PHE A 28 -15.23 23.04 -11.02
C PHE A 28 -14.84 22.87 -9.56
N HIS A 29 -15.46 21.91 -8.86
CA HIS A 29 -15.14 21.69 -7.46
C HIS A 29 -13.71 21.19 -7.26
N SER A 30 -13.26 20.28 -8.12
CA SER A 30 -11.93 19.67 -8.03
C SER A 30 -10.80 20.67 -8.31
N LEU A 31 -10.99 21.59 -9.26
CA LEU A 31 -9.96 22.55 -9.68
C LEU A 31 -9.96 23.85 -8.87
N LEU A 32 -11.13 24.37 -8.49
CA LEU A 32 -11.26 25.73 -7.93
C LEU A 32 -11.65 25.76 -6.46
N MET A 33 -12.36 24.74 -5.96
CA MET A 33 -12.89 24.74 -4.60
C MET A 33 -12.09 23.89 -3.61
N THR A 34 -11.18 23.06 -4.11
CA THR A 34 -10.42 22.11 -3.29
C THR A 34 -9.00 22.63 -3.02
N PRO A 35 -8.67 23.05 -1.79
CA PRO A 35 -7.31 23.45 -1.47
C PRO A 35 -6.38 22.24 -1.50
N LYS A 36 -5.23 22.42 -2.15
CA LYS A 36 -4.25 21.35 -2.39
C LYS A 36 -2.94 21.65 -1.62
N PRO A 37 -2.87 21.37 -0.30
CA PRO A 37 -1.66 21.62 0.48
C PRO A 37 -0.54 20.67 0.03
N MET A 38 0.72 21.09 0.12
CA MET A 38 1.88 20.31 -0.37
C MET A 38 1.93 18.88 0.19
N ILE A 39 1.49 18.69 1.44
CA ILE A 39 1.38 17.37 2.11
C ILE A 39 0.46 16.37 1.39
N ARG A 40 -0.47 16.87 0.56
CA ARG A 40 -1.40 16.06 -0.25
C ARG A 40 -1.05 16.04 -1.74
N THR A 41 -0.02 16.78 -2.18
CA THR A 41 0.40 16.84 -3.59
C THR A 41 1.60 15.99 -3.91
N SER A 42 2.24 15.44 -2.88
CA SER A 42 3.51 14.72 -2.98
C SER A 42 3.40 13.40 -2.26
N ASP A 43 4.04 12.36 -2.78
CA ASP A 43 4.05 11.05 -2.14
C ASP A 43 4.96 11.06 -0.91
N HIS A 44 6.14 11.65 -1.07
CA HIS A 44 7.16 11.76 -0.03
C HIS A 44 7.52 13.23 0.17
N ILE A 45 7.72 13.64 1.41
CA ILE A 45 8.09 15.00 1.78
C ILE A 45 9.28 14.99 2.70
N PHE A 46 10.14 15.97 2.54
CA PHE A 46 11.18 16.21 3.53
C PHE A 46 11.32 17.70 3.81
N GLN A 47 11.78 18.00 5.02
CA GLN A 47 12.03 19.36 5.47
C GLN A 47 13.49 19.51 5.88
N LEU A 48 14.13 20.56 5.40
CA LEU A 48 15.43 21.00 5.89
C LEU A 48 15.19 21.90 7.10
N CYS A 49 15.60 21.39 8.25
CA CYS A 49 15.55 22.08 9.53
C CYS A 49 16.88 22.80 9.78
N GLU A 50 16.86 23.75 10.71
CA GLU A 50 18.07 24.49 11.14
C GLU A 50 18.79 25.16 9.95
N LEU A 51 18.05 25.99 9.20
CA LEU A 51 18.52 26.64 7.97
C LEU A 51 19.80 27.48 8.14
N VAL A 52 20.18 27.81 9.38
CA VAL A 52 21.50 28.38 9.71
C VAL A 52 22.65 27.55 9.15
N LYS A 53 22.49 26.21 9.12
CA LYS A 53 23.49 25.30 8.56
C LYS A 53 23.67 25.47 7.05
N LEU A 54 22.73 26.07 6.32
CA LEU A 54 22.94 26.41 4.91
C LEU A 54 24.05 27.45 4.71
N GLN A 55 24.45 28.17 5.76
CA GLN A 55 25.60 29.07 5.69
C GLN A 55 26.90 28.31 5.41
N SER A 56 27.14 27.16 6.06
CA SER A 56 28.31 26.32 5.75
C SER A 56 28.19 25.70 4.37
N SER A 57 26.98 25.33 3.94
CA SER A 57 26.71 24.88 2.57
C SER A 57 27.11 25.94 1.55
N CYS A 58 26.73 27.21 1.73
CA CYS A 58 27.09 28.28 0.81
C CYS A 58 28.62 28.45 0.72
N LYS A 59 29.35 28.32 1.84
CA LYS A 59 30.83 28.35 1.83
C LYS A 59 31.42 27.17 1.07
N LYS A 60 30.97 25.95 1.33
CA LYS A 60 31.44 24.72 0.66
C LYS A 60 31.18 24.76 -0.85
N LEU A 61 30.03 25.31 -1.24
CA LEU A 61 29.61 25.43 -2.62
C LEU A 61 30.21 26.66 -3.34
N ASN A 62 31.05 27.44 -2.65
CA ASN A 62 31.64 28.70 -3.15
C ASN A 62 30.60 29.74 -3.61
N LEU A 63 29.43 29.78 -2.96
CA LEU A 63 28.30 30.67 -3.31
C LEU A 63 28.33 32.01 -2.56
N LEU A 64 29.50 32.49 -2.14
CA LEU A 64 29.60 33.71 -1.32
C LEU A 64 29.27 34.98 -2.11
N SER A 65 29.55 35.00 -3.41
CA SER A 65 29.17 36.09 -4.32
C SER A 65 27.66 36.19 -4.47
N GLU A 66 27.01 35.07 -4.76
CA GLU A 66 25.56 34.94 -4.96
C GLU A 66 24.83 35.24 -3.65
N LEU A 67 25.43 34.89 -2.51
CA LEU A 67 24.91 35.27 -1.21
C LEU A 67 24.84 36.78 -1.02
N MET A 68 25.78 37.55 -1.57
CA MET A 68 25.74 39.01 -1.55
C MET A 68 24.61 39.55 -2.44
N ASP A 69 24.42 38.96 -3.63
CA ASP A 69 23.32 39.31 -4.54
C ASP A 69 21.94 39.06 -3.90
N HIS A 70 21.86 38.07 -3.01
CA HIS A 70 20.65 37.72 -2.25
C HIS A 70 20.63 38.30 -0.83
N SER A 71 21.37 39.39 -0.57
CA SER A 71 21.37 40.13 0.71
C SER A 71 21.60 39.26 1.97
N GLY A 72 22.35 38.16 1.85
CA GLY A 72 22.62 37.24 2.95
C GLY A 72 21.60 36.12 3.14
N ASN A 73 20.64 35.98 2.21
CA ASN A 73 19.63 34.93 2.27
C ASN A 73 20.19 33.56 1.81
N TYR A 74 20.63 32.76 2.78
CA TYR A 74 21.20 31.43 2.53
C TYR A 74 20.24 30.48 1.82
N VAL A 75 18.92 30.62 2.05
CA VAL A 75 17.90 29.75 1.44
C VAL A 75 17.83 29.99 -0.06
N HIS A 76 17.64 31.26 -0.47
CA HIS A 76 17.55 31.60 -1.89
C HIS A 76 18.86 31.31 -2.64
N THR A 77 19.99 31.46 -1.96
CA THR A 77 21.32 31.19 -2.54
C THR A 77 21.56 29.69 -2.75
N ALA A 78 21.27 28.85 -1.75
CA ALA A 78 21.56 27.42 -1.83
C ALA A 78 20.47 26.61 -2.57
N LEU A 79 19.22 27.10 -2.60
CA LEU A 79 18.08 26.37 -3.15
C LEU A 79 18.27 25.92 -4.61
N PRO A 80 18.72 26.76 -5.57
CA PRO A 80 18.92 26.33 -6.95
C PRO A 80 19.89 25.15 -7.07
N TYR A 81 20.98 25.20 -6.30
CA TYR A 81 21.96 24.11 -6.25
C TYR A 81 21.32 22.83 -5.70
N ILE A 82 20.64 22.91 -4.55
CA ILE A 82 19.97 21.76 -3.92
C ILE A 82 18.95 21.14 -4.87
N LEU A 83 18.12 21.94 -5.54
CA LEU A 83 17.13 21.45 -6.50
C LEU A 83 17.79 20.72 -7.67
N SER A 84 18.86 21.29 -8.24
CA SER A 84 19.59 20.66 -9.35
C SER A 84 20.26 19.34 -8.95
N LEU A 85 20.84 19.31 -7.74
CA LEU A 85 21.50 18.14 -7.17
C LEU A 85 20.49 17.00 -6.97
N LEU A 86 19.35 17.30 -6.34
CA LEU A 86 18.32 16.31 -6.07
C LEU A 86 17.63 15.83 -7.35
N GLN A 87 17.39 16.70 -8.33
CA GLN A 87 16.88 16.30 -9.64
C GLN A 87 17.84 15.33 -10.35
N ARG A 88 19.15 15.63 -10.31
CA ARG A 88 20.16 14.77 -10.94
C ARG A 88 20.30 13.43 -10.22
N GLY A 89 20.24 13.42 -8.89
CA GLY A 89 20.42 12.22 -8.08
C GLY A 89 19.19 11.30 -8.01
N LEU A 90 17.98 11.87 -7.89
CA LEU A 90 16.75 11.08 -7.93
C LEU A 90 16.38 10.64 -9.35
N GLY A 91 16.82 11.39 -10.37
CA GLY A 91 16.73 10.99 -11.77
C GLY A 91 15.31 10.59 -12.20
N GLN A 92 15.17 9.39 -12.75
CA GLN A 92 13.90 8.86 -13.27
C GLN A 92 12.95 8.37 -12.16
N ARG A 93 13.37 8.35 -10.89
CA ARG A 93 12.54 7.89 -9.76
C ARG A 93 11.43 8.86 -9.41
N ILE A 94 11.48 10.07 -9.95
CA ILE A 94 10.54 11.15 -9.62
C ILE A 94 9.90 11.70 -10.89
N HIS A 95 8.60 11.99 -10.81
CA HIS A 95 7.91 12.79 -11.81
C HIS A 95 8.13 14.29 -11.56
N LEU A 96 8.12 14.70 -10.29
CA LEU A 96 8.20 16.11 -9.91
C LEU A 96 8.93 16.30 -8.58
N LEU A 97 9.79 17.32 -8.54
CA LEU A 97 10.38 17.85 -7.32
C LEU A 97 9.80 19.25 -7.09
N THR A 98 9.10 19.44 -5.98
CA THR A 98 8.51 20.71 -5.56
C THR A 98 9.19 21.23 -4.29
N HIS A 99 9.05 22.51 -4.02
CA HIS A 99 9.49 23.14 -2.78
C HIS A 99 8.50 24.22 -2.39
N SER A 100 8.41 24.47 -1.09
CA SER A 100 7.62 25.57 -0.52
C SER A 100 8.55 26.47 0.26
N LEU A 101 8.67 27.71 -0.21
CA LEU A 101 9.26 28.79 0.57
C LEU A 101 8.24 29.29 1.59
N SER A 102 8.71 29.67 2.77
CA SER A 102 7.87 30.37 3.72
C SER A 102 7.68 31.82 3.26
N PRO A 103 6.53 32.43 3.58
CA PRO A 103 6.34 33.85 3.33
C PRO A 103 7.47 34.65 3.97
N ASP A 104 7.86 35.74 3.31
CA ASP A 104 8.80 36.67 3.91
C ASP A 104 8.20 37.17 5.23
N PRO A 105 8.98 37.15 6.32
CA PRO A 105 8.46 37.59 7.61
C PRO A 105 8.04 39.05 7.50
N GLU A 106 6.91 39.40 8.11
CA GLU A 106 6.51 40.79 8.28
C GLU A 106 6.99 41.28 9.64
N TRP A 107 7.56 42.48 9.71
CA TRP A 107 8.04 43.08 10.95
C TRP A 107 7.66 44.55 11.04
N SER A 108 7.63 45.09 12.27
CA SER A 108 7.39 46.52 12.50
C SER A 108 8.56 47.33 11.98
N VAL A 109 8.28 48.50 11.40
CA VAL A 109 9.31 49.47 10.95
C VAL A 109 10.21 49.91 12.10
N GLU A 110 9.72 49.83 13.34
CA GLU A 110 10.45 50.18 14.57
C GLU A 110 11.38 49.07 15.07
N SER A 111 11.28 47.85 14.52
CA SER A 111 12.05 46.68 14.92
C SER A 111 13.17 46.35 13.95
N GLU A 112 14.25 45.72 14.44
CA GLU A 112 15.30 45.19 13.57
C GLU A 112 14.73 44.13 12.61
N ALA A 113 15.30 44.08 11.40
CA ALA A 113 14.91 43.09 10.40
C ALA A 113 15.08 41.65 10.95
N PRO A 114 14.11 40.74 10.69
CA PRO A 114 14.18 39.35 11.10
C PRO A 114 15.45 38.69 10.58
N LYS A 115 16.20 38.07 11.49
CA LYS A 115 17.40 37.32 11.13
C LYS A 115 17.01 36.05 10.39
N HIS A 116 17.71 35.73 9.30
CA HIS A 116 17.52 34.48 8.54
C HIS A 116 17.63 33.21 9.40
N LYS A 117 18.25 33.29 10.59
CA LYS A 117 18.35 32.16 11.53
C LYS A 117 17.03 31.72 12.15
N ALA A 118 16.02 32.59 12.16
CA ALA A 118 14.70 32.33 12.74
C ALA A 118 13.69 31.80 11.71
N GLN A 119 14.13 31.48 10.49
CA GLN A 119 13.22 31.02 9.45
C GLN A 119 12.69 29.60 9.73
N PRO A 120 11.40 29.35 9.44
CA PRO A 120 10.80 28.02 9.54
C PRO A 120 11.46 27.02 8.55
N PRO A 121 11.28 25.70 8.75
CA PRO A 121 11.90 24.68 7.91
C PRO A 121 11.52 24.81 6.43
N LEU A 122 12.51 24.62 5.56
CA LEU A 122 12.30 24.61 4.11
C LEU A 122 11.75 23.25 3.70
N SER A 123 10.56 23.23 3.07
CA SER A 123 9.86 21.99 2.75
C SER A 123 9.99 21.64 1.26
N PHE A 124 10.16 20.34 0.99
CA PHE A 124 10.28 19.78 -0.36
C PHE A 124 9.29 18.65 -0.53
N GLY A 125 8.63 18.62 -1.68
CA GLY A 125 7.70 17.57 -2.08
C GLY A 125 8.28 16.74 -3.22
N VAL A 126 8.17 15.43 -3.11
CA VAL A 126 8.65 14.46 -4.09
C VAL A 126 7.46 13.65 -4.59
N LEU A 127 7.15 13.80 -5.88
CA LEU A 127 6.19 12.96 -6.59
C LEU A 127 6.97 11.82 -7.24
N LEU A 128 6.75 10.60 -6.78
CA LEU A 128 7.52 9.42 -7.15
C LEU A 128 6.99 8.77 -8.43
N MET A 129 7.86 8.08 -9.15
CA MET A 129 7.51 7.15 -10.22
C MET A 129 7.45 5.73 -9.62
N PRO A 130 6.25 5.13 -9.42
CA PRO A 130 6.11 3.89 -8.64
C PRO A 130 6.97 2.73 -9.14
N GLU A 131 7.18 2.63 -10.45
CA GLU A 131 7.95 1.54 -11.09
C GLU A 131 9.45 1.58 -10.74
N LEU A 132 10.01 2.76 -10.50
CA LEU A 132 11.45 2.96 -10.29
C LEU A 132 11.80 3.41 -8.88
N ALA A 133 10.87 4.03 -8.16
CA ALA A 133 11.13 4.66 -6.86
C ALA A 133 11.74 3.70 -5.84
N ALA A 134 11.26 2.46 -5.78
CA ALA A 134 11.71 1.43 -4.85
C ALA A 134 12.93 0.60 -5.34
N SER A 135 13.51 0.91 -6.51
CA SER A 135 14.69 0.17 -6.99
C SER A 135 15.89 0.40 -6.07
N ALA A 136 16.42 -0.65 -5.44
CA ALA A 136 17.62 -0.52 -4.61
C ALA A 136 18.91 -0.31 -5.45
N LEU A 137 18.89 -0.65 -6.74
CA LEU A 137 20.07 -0.57 -7.60
C LEU A 137 19.96 0.62 -8.56
N GLU A 138 20.97 1.49 -8.52
CA GLU A 138 21.16 2.55 -9.49
C GLU A 138 22.22 2.11 -10.50
N ARG A 139 21.81 1.92 -11.77
CA ARG A 139 22.73 1.53 -12.84
C ARG A 139 23.28 2.78 -13.52
N GLY A 140 24.59 2.94 -13.46
CA GLY A 140 25.32 4.03 -14.10
C GLY A 140 25.76 3.71 -15.53
N PRO A 141 26.57 4.61 -16.13
CA PRO A 141 27.13 4.42 -17.46
C PRO A 141 28.24 3.32 -17.47
N PRO A 142 28.60 2.80 -18.66
CA PRO A 142 29.76 1.91 -18.82
C PRO A 142 31.04 2.51 -18.23
N ALA A 143 31.90 1.66 -17.66
CA ALA A 143 33.13 2.07 -16.99
C ALA A 143 34.05 2.93 -17.86
N ASP A 144 34.09 2.63 -19.17
CA ASP A 144 34.95 3.33 -20.14
C ASP A 144 34.35 4.65 -20.66
N SER A 145 33.11 4.98 -20.25
CA SER A 145 32.45 6.21 -20.67
C SER A 145 32.98 7.42 -19.89
N PRO A 146 33.18 8.59 -20.53
CA PRO A 146 33.54 9.81 -19.80
C PRO A 146 32.49 10.20 -18.74
N LYS A 147 31.23 9.80 -18.93
CA LYS A 147 30.14 10.00 -17.96
C LYS A 147 30.32 9.21 -16.66
N ALA A 148 31.18 8.19 -16.64
CA ALA A 148 31.49 7.43 -15.42
C ALA A 148 32.19 8.31 -14.38
N ALA A 149 33.02 9.27 -14.81
CA ALA A 149 33.65 10.22 -13.88
C ALA A 149 32.61 11.11 -13.19
N GLU A 150 31.63 11.63 -13.95
CA GLU A 150 30.53 12.42 -13.40
C GLU A 150 29.66 11.61 -12.43
N PHE A 151 29.41 10.33 -12.75
CA PHE A 151 28.66 9.42 -11.88
C PHE A 151 29.41 9.17 -10.56
N ARG A 152 30.72 8.88 -10.62
CA ARG A 152 31.57 8.74 -9.42
C ARG A 152 31.61 10.02 -8.60
N GLN A 153 31.68 11.18 -9.24
CA GLN A 153 31.65 12.46 -8.55
C GLN A 153 30.31 12.71 -7.84
N LEU A 154 29.20 12.35 -8.48
CA LEU A 154 27.86 12.50 -7.89
C LEU A 154 27.66 11.61 -6.66
N TRP A 155 28.07 10.35 -6.74
CA TRP A 155 27.80 9.36 -5.69
C TRP A 155 28.93 9.21 -4.66
N GLY A 156 30.14 9.69 -4.98
CA GLY A 156 31.29 9.62 -4.11
C GLY A 156 31.68 8.18 -3.78
N SER A 157 31.86 7.90 -2.49
CA SER A 157 32.28 6.57 -2.00
C SER A 157 31.25 5.46 -2.21
N ARG A 158 30.00 5.78 -2.56
CA ARG A 158 28.95 4.80 -2.84
C ARG A 158 29.00 4.24 -4.27
N SER A 159 29.77 4.84 -5.18
CA SER A 159 29.93 4.34 -6.56
C SER A 159 30.91 3.18 -6.59
N GLU A 160 30.49 2.07 -7.20
CA GLU A 160 31.35 0.90 -7.41
C GLU A 160 31.16 0.31 -8.82
N LEU A 161 32.18 -0.38 -9.32
CA LEU A 161 32.10 -1.12 -10.58
C LEU A 161 31.37 -2.44 -10.35
N ARG A 162 30.30 -2.67 -11.12
CA ARG A 162 29.52 -3.89 -11.05
C ARG A 162 29.41 -4.55 -12.41
N ARG A 163 29.67 -5.86 -12.46
CA ARG A 163 29.39 -6.70 -13.63
C ARG A 163 27.96 -7.21 -13.54
N PHE A 164 27.17 -6.94 -14.58
CA PHE A 164 25.78 -7.35 -14.69
C PHE A 164 25.65 -8.69 -15.44
N GLN A 165 24.46 -9.31 -15.38
CA GLN A 165 24.19 -10.61 -16.03
C GLN A 165 24.33 -10.56 -17.56
N ASP A 166 24.16 -9.37 -18.14
CA ASP A 166 24.41 -9.09 -19.56
C ASP A 166 25.91 -9.00 -19.89
N GLY A 167 26.80 -9.19 -18.91
CA GLY A 167 28.25 -9.12 -19.05
C GLY A 167 28.82 -7.70 -19.04
N ALA A 168 27.97 -6.67 -19.05
CA ALA A 168 28.40 -5.29 -19.04
C ALA A 168 29.00 -4.90 -17.68
N ILE A 169 30.09 -4.16 -17.72
CA ILE A 169 30.72 -3.56 -16.54
C ILE A 169 30.37 -2.08 -16.52
N THR A 170 29.55 -1.68 -15.56
CA THR A 170 29.10 -0.29 -15.42
C THR A 170 29.37 0.19 -14.00
N GLU A 171 29.45 1.51 -13.84
CA GLU A 171 29.31 2.10 -12.51
C GLU A 171 27.91 1.78 -11.96
N ALA A 172 27.81 1.58 -10.66
CA ALA A 172 26.54 1.31 -9.98
C ALA A 172 26.57 1.81 -8.53
N VAL A 173 25.38 2.03 -7.98
CA VAL A 173 25.18 2.27 -6.55
C VAL A 173 24.12 1.31 -6.03
N LEU A 174 24.41 0.61 -4.93
CA LEU A 174 23.45 -0.21 -4.22
C LEU A 174 23.00 0.50 -2.94
N TRP A 175 21.69 0.69 -2.83
CA TRP A 175 21.01 1.22 -1.66
C TRP A 175 20.55 0.09 -0.74
N ASP A 176 20.43 0.41 0.54
CA ASP A 176 20.04 -0.55 1.56
C ASP A 176 18.54 -0.86 1.44
N GLY A 177 18.18 -2.14 1.40
CA GLY A 177 16.79 -2.57 1.32
C GLY A 177 16.64 -4.02 0.90
N GLU A 178 16.46 -4.90 1.87
CA GLU A 178 16.20 -6.32 1.63
C GLU A 178 14.72 -6.54 1.30
N SER A 179 13.83 -5.95 2.10
CA SER A 179 12.37 -6.00 1.90
C SER A 179 11.82 -4.77 1.16
N MET A 180 10.61 -4.90 0.62
CA MET A 180 9.85 -3.83 -0.03
C MET A 180 9.58 -2.66 0.92
N CYS A 181 9.29 -2.94 2.19
CA CYS A 181 9.15 -1.93 3.25
C CYS A 181 10.38 -1.03 3.33
N GLN A 182 11.59 -1.60 3.33
CA GLN A 182 12.83 -0.81 3.35
C GLN A 182 13.10 -0.12 2.02
N LYS A 183 12.87 -0.82 0.90
CA LYS A 183 13.07 -0.30 -0.46
C LYS A 183 12.23 0.94 -0.75
N ARG A 184 11.04 1.07 -0.17
CA ARG A 184 10.20 2.27 -0.27
C ARG A 184 10.88 3.52 0.30
N LEU A 185 11.87 3.37 1.19
CA LEU A 185 12.66 4.47 1.75
C LEU A 185 13.99 4.73 1.03
N VAL A 186 14.28 4.08 -0.10
CA VAL A 186 15.47 4.38 -0.92
C VAL A 186 15.56 5.86 -1.32
N PRO A 187 14.46 6.56 -1.71
CA PRO A 187 14.51 8.00 -1.98
C PRO A 187 15.02 8.82 -0.80
N ARG A 188 14.69 8.43 0.45
CA ARG A 188 15.23 9.08 1.66
C ARG A 188 16.74 8.94 1.72
N GLN A 189 17.27 7.72 1.52
CA GLN A 189 18.70 7.44 1.56
C GLN A 189 19.46 8.25 0.49
N ILE A 190 18.91 8.35 -0.72
CA ILE A 190 19.48 9.16 -1.80
C ILE A 190 19.54 10.63 -1.39
N ILE A 191 18.43 11.18 -0.90
CA ILE A 191 18.33 12.59 -0.50
C ILE A 191 19.34 12.91 0.61
N THR A 192 19.37 12.12 1.69
CA THR A 192 20.27 12.37 2.83
C THR A 192 21.74 12.23 2.42
N HIS A 193 22.09 11.23 1.61
CA HIS A 193 23.45 11.03 1.11
C HIS A 193 23.93 12.23 0.26
N LEU A 194 23.12 12.66 -0.69
CA LEU A 194 23.49 13.75 -1.60
C LEU A 194 23.63 15.09 -0.86
N LEU A 195 22.70 15.38 0.04
CA LEU A 195 22.73 16.60 0.85
C LEU A 195 23.94 16.65 1.77
N GLN A 196 24.30 15.52 2.39
CA GLN A 196 25.50 15.44 3.22
C GLN A 196 26.77 15.61 2.38
N LEU A 197 26.89 14.84 1.30
CA LEU A 197 28.11 14.80 0.47
C LEU A 197 28.39 16.17 -0.17
N HIS A 198 27.40 16.76 -0.83
CA HIS A 198 27.60 17.95 -1.67
C HIS A 198 27.27 19.26 -0.94
N ALA A 199 26.32 19.26 -0.01
CA ALA A 199 25.87 20.48 0.67
C ALA A 199 26.27 20.57 2.15
N ASP A 200 26.94 19.55 2.73
CA ASP A 200 27.31 19.54 4.16
C ASP A 200 26.09 19.59 5.12
N ILE A 201 24.95 19.10 4.65
CA ILE A 201 23.72 19.08 5.43
C ILE A 201 23.56 17.69 6.04
N PRO A 202 23.68 17.55 7.38
CA PRO A 202 23.56 16.26 8.05
C PRO A 202 22.15 15.70 7.99
N GLU A 203 22.04 14.38 8.07
CA GLU A 203 20.75 13.69 8.14
C GLU A 203 19.90 14.19 9.33
N SER A 204 20.53 14.61 10.44
CA SER A 204 19.81 15.19 11.59
C SER A 204 19.07 16.49 11.27
N SER A 205 19.46 17.19 10.20
CA SER A 205 18.79 18.38 9.69
C SER A 205 17.68 18.05 8.69
N VAL A 206 17.49 16.78 8.32
CA VAL A 206 16.46 16.34 7.37
C VAL A 206 15.35 15.62 8.13
N ARG A 207 14.16 16.23 8.20
CA ARG A 207 12.95 15.53 8.65
C ARG A 207 12.28 14.93 7.43
N TYR A 208 12.07 13.62 7.44
CA TYR A 208 11.49 12.90 6.31
C TYR A 208 10.13 12.32 6.67
N VAL A 209 9.16 12.49 5.78
CA VAL A 209 7.81 11.96 5.88
C VAL A 209 7.55 11.13 4.62
N GLY A 210 7.57 9.81 4.78
CA GLY A 210 7.28 8.83 3.74
C GLY A 210 7.16 7.47 4.38
N ALA A 211 6.29 6.60 3.84
CA ALA A 211 5.98 5.29 4.43
C ALA A 211 5.48 5.33 5.90
N MET A 212 4.86 6.44 6.34
CA MET A 212 4.47 6.65 7.75
C MET A 212 3.48 5.62 8.31
N VAL A 213 2.68 4.99 7.44
CA VAL A 213 1.68 3.99 7.84
C VAL A 213 2.24 2.58 7.93
N ASP A 214 3.48 2.37 7.49
CA ASP A 214 4.13 1.06 7.51
C ASP A 214 4.22 0.49 8.90
N ASP A 215 4.59 1.30 9.89
CA ASP A 215 4.79 0.84 11.27
C ASP A 215 3.52 0.23 11.88
N VAL A 216 2.34 0.50 11.31
CA VAL A 216 1.06 -0.10 11.72
C VAL A 216 0.87 -1.52 11.18
N ILE A 217 1.45 -1.83 10.01
CA ILE A 217 1.27 -3.10 9.29
C ILE A 217 2.55 -3.92 9.19
N LYS A 218 3.68 -3.39 9.66
CA LYS A 218 4.98 -4.02 9.66
C LYS A 218 4.97 -5.26 10.56
N THR A 219 5.42 -6.38 10.02
CA THR A 219 5.52 -7.68 10.68
C THR A 219 6.92 -8.26 10.49
N GLY A 220 7.27 -9.29 11.27
CA GLY A 220 8.58 -9.94 11.24
C GLY A 220 9.56 -9.36 12.28
N SER A 221 10.25 -10.24 13.01
CA SER A 221 11.21 -9.86 14.06
C SER A 221 12.63 -9.63 13.54
N GLU A 222 13.04 -10.37 12.50
CA GLU A 222 14.40 -10.31 11.93
C GLU A 222 14.46 -9.39 10.71
N LEU A 223 13.59 -9.63 9.72
CA LEU A 223 13.44 -8.78 8.54
C LEU A 223 12.04 -8.16 8.55
N PRO A 224 11.92 -6.83 8.57
CA PRO A 224 10.62 -6.19 8.55
C PRO A 224 9.95 -6.32 7.18
N SER A 225 8.72 -6.79 7.15
CA SER A 225 7.88 -6.88 5.97
C SER A 225 6.53 -6.20 6.19
N THR A 226 5.97 -5.62 5.14
CA THR A 226 4.59 -5.10 5.12
C THR A 226 3.63 -6.04 4.39
N GLY A 227 4.07 -7.28 4.09
CA GLY A 227 3.25 -8.35 3.53
C GLY A 227 3.37 -8.53 2.02
N GLU A 228 4.10 -7.69 1.30
CA GLU A 228 4.21 -7.77 -0.16
C GLU A 228 4.89 -9.07 -0.60
N GLU A 229 6.02 -9.43 0.02
CA GLU A 229 6.77 -10.64 -0.26
C GLU A 229 5.93 -11.90 0.03
N GLU A 230 5.23 -11.92 1.15
CA GLU A 230 4.41 -13.04 1.58
C GLU A 230 3.16 -13.18 0.70
N SER A 231 2.58 -12.06 0.26
CA SER A 231 1.51 -12.05 -0.74
C SER A 231 1.98 -12.65 -2.07
N LEU A 232 3.20 -12.31 -2.51
CA LEU A 232 3.78 -12.89 -3.72
C LEU A 232 3.96 -14.42 -3.59
N LEU A 233 4.43 -14.91 -2.45
CA LEU A 233 4.55 -16.35 -2.18
C LEU A 233 3.19 -17.06 -2.24
N VAL A 234 2.12 -16.41 -1.75
CA VAL A 234 0.75 -16.91 -1.81
C VAL A 234 0.27 -17.00 -3.26
N VAL A 235 0.49 -15.96 -4.07
CA VAL A 235 0.14 -15.94 -5.50
C VAL A 235 0.89 -17.02 -6.26
N GLN A 236 2.20 -17.15 -6.09
CA GLN A 236 3.01 -18.21 -6.71
C GLN A 236 2.54 -19.62 -6.31
N SER A 237 2.16 -19.79 -5.04
CA SER A 237 1.61 -21.04 -4.53
C SER A 237 0.24 -21.34 -5.15
N TYR A 238 -0.60 -20.34 -5.36
CA TYR A 238 -1.85 -20.51 -6.09
C TYR A 238 -1.60 -20.89 -7.56
N ASP A 239 -0.69 -20.21 -8.27
CA ASP A 239 -0.41 -20.48 -9.68
C ASP A 239 0.09 -21.90 -9.92
N ASP A 240 0.97 -22.40 -9.07
CA ASP A 240 1.43 -23.79 -9.17
C ASP A 240 0.31 -24.79 -8.86
N LEU A 241 -0.59 -24.50 -7.91
CA LEU A 241 -1.75 -25.35 -7.65
C LEU A 241 -2.72 -25.34 -8.85
N SER A 242 -2.98 -24.16 -9.41
CA SER A 242 -3.83 -23.95 -10.58
C SER A 242 -3.35 -24.77 -11.78
N ARG A 243 -2.05 -24.70 -12.11
CA ARG A 243 -1.44 -25.51 -13.19
C ARG A 243 -1.59 -27.01 -12.96
N LYS A 244 -1.44 -27.47 -11.71
CA LYS A 244 -1.59 -28.89 -11.34
C LYS A 244 -3.04 -29.36 -11.47
N LEU A 245 -4.00 -28.54 -11.05
CA LEU A 245 -5.43 -28.82 -11.19
C LEU A 245 -5.85 -28.91 -12.67
N TRP A 246 -5.33 -28.03 -13.53
CA TRP A 246 -5.62 -28.05 -14.96
C TRP A 246 -5.10 -29.31 -15.67
N ARG A 247 -3.96 -29.85 -15.23
CA ARG A 247 -3.36 -31.07 -15.79
C ARG A 247 -3.89 -32.36 -15.15
N LEU A 248 -4.89 -32.26 -14.29
CA LEU A 248 -5.37 -33.40 -13.53
C LEU A 248 -6.31 -34.25 -14.39
N GLU A 249 -5.88 -35.47 -14.68
CA GLU A 249 -6.67 -36.46 -15.42
C GLU A 249 -7.39 -37.42 -14.46
N GLY A 250 -8.45 -38.07 -14.95
CA GLY A 250 -9.19 -39.08 -14.20
C GLY A 250 -10.35 -38.56 -13.33
N LEU A 251 -10.72 -37.29 -13.49
CA LEU A 251 -12.00 -36.76 -13.02
C LEU A 251 -13.13 -37.08 -14.03
N PRO A 252 -14.37 -37.32 -13.58
CA PRO A 252 -15.51 -37.53 -14.47
C PRO A 252 -15.87 -36.32 -15.35
N LEU A 253 -15.53 -35.12 -14.88
CA LEU A 253 -15.69 -33.84 -15.58
C LEU A 253 -14.35 -33.11 -15.48
N SER A 254 -13.84 -32.62 -16.62
CA SER A 254 -12.59 -31.86 -16.65
C SER A 254 -12.73 -30.49 -15.98
N ILE A 255 -11.63 -29.97 -15.44
CA ILE A 255 -11.57 -28.62 -14.86
C ILE A 255 -11.31 -27.63 -15.98
N THR A 256 -12.21 -26.66 -16.17
CA THR A 256 -12.15 -25.65 -17.24
C THR A 256 -11.54 -24.33 -16.78
N ALA A 257 -11.70 -23.97 -15.50
CA ALA A 257 -11.09 -22.77 -14.95
C ALA A 257 -10.83 -22.93 -13.44
N VAL A 258 -9.79 -22.25 -12.95
CA VAL A 258 -9.47 -22.17 -11.52
C VAL A 258 -9.30 -20.68 -11.21
N GLN A 259 -10.18 -20.11 -10.38
CA GLN A 259 -10.24 -18.68 -10.11
C GLN A 259 -9.91 -18.39 -8.64
N GLY A 260 -8.97 -17.48 -8.39
CA GLY A 260 -8.66 -16.99 -7.06
C GLY A 260 -9.71 -16.01 -6.54
N ALA A 261 -10.39 -16.35 -5.44
CA ALA A 261 -11.41 -15.47 -4.84
C ALA A 261 -10.92 -14.74 -3.58
N HIS A 262 -9.80 -15.20 -3.01
CA HIS A 262 -9.28 -14.70 -1.75
C HIS A 262 -8.60 -13.31 -1.86
N PRO A 263 -8.75 -12.41 -0.88
CA PRO A 263 -8.08 -11.10 -0.86
C PRO A 263 -6.56 -11.14 -1.03
N ALA A 264 -5.89 -12.15 -0.45
CA ALA A 264 -4.44 -12.33 -0.57
C ALA A 264 -3.96 -12.54 -2.03
N LEU A 265 -4.83 -13.01 -2.94
CA LEU A 265 -4.46 -13.23 -4.34
C LEU A 265 -4.55 -11.95 -5.20
N ARG A 266 -5.05 -10.86 -4.62
CA ARG A 266 -5.21 -9.55 -5.28
C ARG A 266 -4.58 -8.43 -4.47
N TYR A 267 -3.65 -8.75 -3.58
CA TYR A 267 -2.91 -7.80 -2.73
C TYR A 267 -3.81 -6.88 -1.87
N THR A 268 -5.03 -7.30 -1.54
CA THR A 268 -5.96 -6.52 -0.69
C THR A 268 -6.07 -7.08 0.72
N GLN A 269 -5.17 -7.99 1.12
CA GLN A 269 -5.13 -8.53 2.47
C GLN A 269 -4.03 -7.85 3.25
N VAL A 270 -4.39 -7.19 4.36
CA VAL A 270 -3.44 -6.45 5.21
C VAL A 270 -2.33 -7.36 5.74
N PHE A 271 -2.71 -8.53 6.26
CA PHE A 271 -1.77 -9.53 6.75
C PHE A 271 -1.97 -10.82 5.95
N PRO A 272 -1.15 -11.05 4.89
CA PRO A 272 -1.25 -12.26 4.09
C PRO A 272 -0.96 -13.50 4.95
N PRO A 273 -1.56 -14.66 4.62
CA PRO A 273 -1.35 -15.87 5.38
C PRO A 273 0.11 -16.30 5.32
N LEU A 274 0.75 -16.37 6.48
CA LEU A 274 2.14 -16.80 6.62
C LEU A 274 2.24 -18.33 6.63
N PRO A 275 3.29 -18.91 6.03
CA PRO A 275 3.59 -20.33 6.22
C PRO A 275 3.87 -20.64 7.69
N LEU A 276 3.09 -21.56 8.27
CA LEU A 276 3.25 -21.94 9.67
C LEU A 276 4.07 -23.24 9.79
N LYS A 277 5.07 -23.21 10.68
CA LYS A 277 5.73 -24.41 11.21
C LYS A 277 5.07 -24.76 12.54
N LEU A 278 4.23 -25.79 12.55
CA LEU A 278 3.64 -26.30 13.79
C LEU A 278 4.66 -27.17 14.52
N ASP A 279 4.91 -26.86 15.78
CA ASP A 279 5.60 -27.78 16.68
C ASP A 279 4.60 -28.85 17.16
N TYR A 280 4.60 -29.99 16.48
CA TYR A 280 3.70 -31.10 16.82
C TYR A 280 3.92 -31.65 18.24
N SER A 281 5.05 -31.37 18.90
CA SER A 281 5.28 -31.79 20.28
C SER A 281 4.31 -31.14 21.27
N PHE A 282 3.73 -29.98 20.91
CA PHE A 282 2.80 -29.22 21.73
C PHE A 282 1.37 -29.77 21.70
N PHE A 283 1.09 -30.73 20.82
CA PHE A 283 -0.26 -31.19 20.57
C PHE A 283 -0.39 -32.70 20.76
N ASP A 284 -1.50 -33.13 21.34
CA ASP A 284 -1.96 -34.51 21.27
C ASP A 284 -2.93 -34.66 20.09
N ARG A 285 -2.98 -35.86 19.50
CA ARG A 285 -3.93 -36.18 18.44
C ARG A 285 -5.15 -36.85 19.02
N GLU A 286 -6.31 -36.22 18.85
CA GLU A 286 -7.57 -36.83 19.22
C GLU A 286 -7.87 -38.03 18.30
N LYS A 287 -8.22 -39.18 18.88
CA LYS A 287 -8.34 -40.46 18.14
C LYS A 287 -9.50 -40.47 17.12
N THR A 288 -10.59 -39.78 17.43
CA THR A 288 -11.83 -39.76 16.63
C THR A 288 -11.78 -38.73 15.51
N SER A 289 -11.44 -37.48 15.82
CA SER A 289 -11.45 -36.38 14.86
C SER A 289 -10.11 -36.18 14.14
N ARG A 290 -9.02 -36.81 14.63
CA ARG A 290 -7.62 -36.55 14.23
C ARG A 290 -7.20 -35.09 14.39
N SER A 291 -7.93 -34.31 15.19
CA SER A 291 -7.60 -32.92 15.47
C SER A 291 -6.40 -32.83 16.41
N LEU A 292 -5.63 -31.74 16.27
CA LEU A 292 -4.54 -31.40 17.17
C LEU A 292 -5.13 -30.66 18.38
N VAL A 293 -4.95 -31.23 19.56
CA VAL A 293 -5.38 -30.64 20.84
C VAL A 293 -4.15 -30.14 21.57
N PRO A 294 -4.07 -28.87 21.98
CA PRO A 294 -2.92 -28.36 22.73
C PRO A 294 -2.80 -29.08 24.08
N LYS A 295 -1.57 -29.48 24.42
CA LYS A 295 -1.22 -30.00 25.74
C LYS A 295 -1.37 -28.92 26.80
N GLU A 296 -1.53 -29.36 28.05
CA GLU A 296 -1.61 -28.43 29.18
C GLU A 296 -0.39 -27.50 29.24
N GLY A 297 -0.63 -26.19 29.40
CA GLY A 297 0.40 -25.17 29.42
C GLY A 297 1.05 -24.86 28.05
N LYS A 298 0.60 -25.45 26.95
CA LYS A 298 1.09 -25.16 25.60
C LYS A 298 0.13 -24.22 24.83
N PRO A 299 0.65 -23.37 23.93
CA PRO A 299 -0.18 -22.45 23.18
C PRO A 299 -1.09 -23.21 22.19
N CYS A 300 -2.28 -22.66 21.93
CA CYS A 300 -3.13 -23.13 20.86
C CYS A 300 -2.44 -22.97 19.48
N PRO A 301 -2.77 -23.80 18.49
CA PRO A 301 -2.27 -23.61 17.13
C PRO A 301 -2.68 -22.22 16.60
N ALA A 302 -1.77 -21.53 15.93
CA ALA A 302 -2.10 -20.28 15.27
C ALA A 302 -3.15 -20.53 14.17
N TYR A 303 -4.15 -19.66 14.09
CA TYR A 303 -5.15 -19.72 13.04
C TYR A 303 -4.50 -19.38 11.69
N ILE A 304 -4.68 -20.26 10.70
CA ILE A 304 -4.23 -20.04 9.33
C ILE A 304 -5.45 -19.67 8.50
N THR A 305 -5.53 -18.41 8.07
CA THR A 305 -6.58 -17.97 7.16
C THR A 305 -6.45 -18.72 5.85
N PRO A 306 -7.48 -19.44 5.42
CA PRO A 306 -7.31 -20.36 4.33
C PRO A 306 -7.73 -19.70 3.00
N ILE A 307 -7.02 -20.05 1.93
CA ILE A 307 -7.12 -19.31 0.66
C ILE A 307 -8.24 -19.89 -0.20
N THR A 308 -9.32 -19.13 -0.38
CA THR A 308 -10.46 -19.51 -1.21
C THR A 308 -10.15 -19.45 -2.70
N VAL A 309 -10.36 -20.58 -3.36
CA VAL A 309 -10.21 -20.81 -4.79
C VAL A 309 -11.49 -21.45 -5.33
N ILE A 310 -11.85 -21.08 -6.55
CA ILE A 310 -13.09 -21.45 -7.21
C ILE A 310 -12.75 -22.29 -8.45
N CYS A 311 -13.11 -23.56 -8.49
CA CYS A 311 -12.91 -24.43 -9.64
C CYS A 311 -14.19 -24.52 -10.48
N HIS A 312 -14.06 -24.36 -11.79
CA HIS A 312 -15.14 -24.57 -12.75
C HIS A 312 -14.88 -25.90 -13.46
N MET A 313 -15.94 -26.67 -13.61
CA MET A 313 -15.91 -27.92 -14.37
C MET A 313 -16.57 -27.71 -15.73
N GLU A 314 -16.33 -28.64 -16.65
CA GLU A 314 -17.04 -28.64 -17.94
C GLU A 314 -18.56 -28.75 -17.74
N GLY A 315 -19.29 -28.21 -18.72
CA GLY A 315 -20.74 -28.27 -18.72
C GLY A 315 -21.24 -29.71 -18.84
N SER A 316 -22.23 -30.08 -18.03
CA SER A 316 -22.89 -31.39 -18.11
C SER A 316 -24.39 -31.23 -17.97
N GLY A 317 -25.16 -31.98 -18.76
CA GLY A 317 -26.62 -32.07 -18.63
C GLY A 317 -27.09 -33.06 -17.57
N LYS A 318 -26.17 -33.81 -16.96
CA LYS A 318 -26.48 -34.93 -16.05
C LYS A 318 -26.65 -34.51 -14.58
N TRP A 319 -26.77 -33.21 -14.30
CA TRP A 319 -26.95 -32.74 -12.93
C TRP A 319 -28.40 -32.96 -12.46
N PRO A 320 -28.59 -33.50 -11.24
CA PRO A 320 -29.91 -33.70 -10.67
C PRO A 320 -30.56 -32.35 -10.34
N HIS A 321 -31.89 -32.33 -10.29
CA HIS A 321 -32.66 -31.12 -9.98
C HIS A 321 -32.84 -30.91 -8.47
N ASP A 322 -32.70 -31.98 -7.68
CA ASP A 322 -32.75 -31.93 -6.22
C ASP A 322 -31.46 -31.32 -5.63
N ARG A 323 -31.63 -30.41 -4.67
CA ARG A 323 -30.53 -29.69 -4.02
C ARG A 323 -29.64 -30.61 -3.19
N LEU A 324 -30.20 -31.62 -2.53
CA LEU A 324 -29.42 -32.56 -1.72
C LEU A 324 -28.59 -33.48 -2.63
N ALA A 325 -29.18 -34.00 -3.69
CA ALA A 325 -28.47 -34.77 -4.71
C ALA A 325 -27.29 -33.98 -5.32
N ILE A 326 -27.46 -32.68 -5.62
CA ILE A 326 -26.36 -31.82 -6.09
C ILE A 326 -25.22 -31.75 -5.05
N ARG A 327 -25.54 -31.60 -3.75
CA ARG A 327 -24.53 -31.56 -2.68
C ARG A 327 -23.77 -32.88 -2.57
N HIS A 328 -24.46 -34.02 -2.67
CA HIS A 328 -23.81 -35.33 -2.64
C HIS A 328 -22.88 -35.54 -3.83
N ILE A 329 -23.29 -35.14 -5.05
CA ILE A 329 -22.43 -35.23 -6.24
C ILE A 329 -21.20 -34.31 -6.09
N ARG A 330 -21.38 -33.07 -5.62
CA ARG A 330 -20.24 -32.17 -5.31
C ARG A 330 -19.27 -32.79 -4.33
N THR A 331 -19.79 -33.43 -3.28
CA THR A 331 -18.97 -34.13 -2.29
C THR A 331 -18.18 -35.26 -2.92
N ALA A 332 -18.81 -36.05 -3.81
CA ALA A 332 -18.12 -37.11 -4.55
C ALA A 332 -17.00 -36.56 -5.45
N PHE A 333 -17.22 -35.41 -6.12
CA PHE A 333 -16.16 -34.71 -6.85
C PHE A 333 -15.03 -34.26 -5.92
N HIS A 334 -15.32 -33.69 -4.75
CA HIS A 334 -14.29 -33.29 -3.78
C HIS A 334 -13.46 -34.49 -3.29
N ILE A 335 -14.10 -35.63 -3.00
CA ILE A 335 -13.42 -36.87 -2.59
C ILE A 335 -12.48 -37.33 -3.70
N ARG A 336 -13.00 -37.46 -4.93
CA ARG A 336 -12.21 -37.91 -6.08
C ARG A 336 -11.05 -36.97 -6.39
N LEU A 337 -11.29 -35.67 -6.33
CA LEU A 337 -10.26 -34.64 -6.52
C LEU A 337 -9.17 -34.77 -5.46
N GLY A 338 -9.54 -34.95 -4.18
CA GLY A 338 -8.60 -35.17 -3.08
C GLY A 338 -7.75 -36.43 -3.26
N GLU A 339 -8.34 -37.54 -3.71
CA GLU A 339 -7.61 -38.78 -4.02
C GLU A 339 -6.57 -38.58 -5.12
N LEU A 340 -6.95 -37.89 -6.21
CA LEU A 340 -6.07 -37.63 -7.34
C LEU A 340 -4.93 -36.68 -6.95
N LEU A 341 -5.22 -35.61 -6.20
CA LEU A 341 -4.20 -34.71 -5.68
C LEU A 341 -3.22 -35.42 -4.74
N LYS A 342 -3.72 -36.34 -3.90
CA LYS A 342 -2.86 -37.19 -3.06
C LYS A 342 -2.01 -38.14 -3.90
N LYS A 343 -2.59 -38.77 -4.92
CA LYS A 343 -1.90 -39.75 -5.77
C LYS A 343 -0.81 -39.12 -6.64
N HIS A 344 -1.10 -38.00 -7.30
CA HIS A 344 -0.20 -37.39 -8.28
C HIS A 344 0.78 -36.38 -7.68
N HIS A 345 0.40 -35.72 -6.58
CA HIS A 345 1.20 -34.63 -6.00
C HIS A 345 1.47 -34.78 -4.50
N ASN A 346 1.04 -35.89 -3.89
CA ASN A 346 1.19 -36.18 -2.47
C ASN A 346 0.61 -35.11 -1.53
N TYR A 347 -0.37 -34.33 -2.00
CA TYR A 347 -1.03 -33.33 -1.16
C TYR A 347 -1.91 -33.97 -0.10
N THR A 348 -1.89 -33.39 1.10
CA THR A 348 -2.88 -33.73 2.12
C THR A 348 -4.16 -33.01 1.76
N CYS A 349 -5.27 -33.75 1.71
CA CYS A 349 -6.56 -33.21 1.34
C CYS A 349 -7.63 -33.69 2.32
N ARG A 350 -8.61 -32.84 2.61
CA ARG A 350 -9.78 -33.18 3.43
C ARG A 350 -11.04 -32.79 2.66
N PRO A 351 -11.73 -33.76 2.04
CA PRO A 351 -12.98 -33.48 1.35
C PRO A 351 -14.11 -33.23 2.36
N CYS A 352 -14.88 -32.20 2.12
CA CYS A 352 -16.07 -31.84 2.88
C CYS A 352 -17.27 -31.68 1.93
N PRO A 353 -18.52 -31.69 2.44
CA PRO A 353 -19.70 -31.56 1.57
C PRO A 353 -19.76 -30.24 0.79
N THR A 354 -19.16 -29.17 1.34
CA THR A 354 -19.23 -27.83 0.76
C THR A 354 -17.96 -27.43 -0.01
N HIS A 355 -16.81 -28.01 0.34
CA HIS A 355 -15.49 -27.64 -0.17
C HIS A 355 -14.50 -28.81 -0.09
N LEU A 356 -13.33 -28.64 -0.71
CA LEU A 356 -12.16 -29.47 -0.50
C LEU A 356 -11.04 -28.62 0.12
N ASP A 357 -10.55 -29.04 1.29
CA ASP A 357 -9.32 -28.49 1.86
C ASP A 357 -8.11 -29.15 1.23
N VAL A 358 -7.14 -28.34 0.80
CA VAL A 358 -5.85 -28.79 0.27
C VAL A 358 -4.73 -28.11 1.04
N TRP A 359 -3.89 -28.92 1.69
CA TRP A 359 -2.67 -28.44 2.32
C TRP A 359 -1.50 -28.57 1.35
N LYS A 360 -0.94 -27.43 0.98
CA LYS A 360 0.21 -27.33 0.08
C LYS A 360 1.39 -26.74 0.85
N LEU A 361 2.54 -27.39 0.76
CA LEU A 361 3.80 -26.88 1.30
C LEU A 361 4.38 -25.83 0.33
N PRO A 362 4.80 -24.62 0.77
CA PRO A 362 5.66 -23.77 -0.05
C PRO A 362 7.01 -24.46 -0.28
N LEU A 363 7.46 -24.49 -1.53
CA LEU A 363 8.65 -25.24 -1.98
C LEU A 363 9.98 -24.50 -1.79
N PHE A 364 10.01 -23.34 -1.14
CA PHE A 364 11.23 -22.56 -0.97
C PHE A 364 11.54 -22.34 0.51
N LEU A 365 12.45 -23.15 1.05
CA LEU A 365 13.38 -22.84 2.13
C LEU A 365 14.43 -23.97 2.14
N PHE A 366 15.69 -23.65 1.83
CA PHE A 366 16.83 -24.56 2.00
C PHE A 366 16.89 -25.02 3.47
N GLY A 367 16.53 -26.27 3.72
CA GLY A 367 16.40 -26.87 5.06
C GLY A 367 15.30 -27.95 5.03
N PRO A 368 15.30 -28.95 5.93
CA PRO A 368 14.40 -30.10 5.83
C PRO A 368 12.94 -29.64 5.76
N PRO A 369 12.09 -30.35 4.99
CA PRO A 369 10.76 -29.86 4.61
C PRO A 369 9.89 -29.79 5.86
N HIS A 370 9.02 -28.79 6.00
CA HIS A 370 7.73 -28.80 6.73
C HIS A 370 7.27 -27.33 6.98
N SER A 371 6.71 -26.66 5.98
CA SER A 371 5.89 -25.44 6.16
C SER A 371 4.61 -25.60 5.34
N LEU A 372 3.43 -25.33 5.90
CA LEU A 372 2.12 -25.65 5.27
C LEU A 372 1.30 -24.38 4.99
N SER A 373 0.59 -24.35 3.87
CA SER A 373 -0.46 -23.39 3.53
C SER A 373 -1.75 -24.15 3.17
N GLN A 374 -2.92 -23.66 3.61
CA GLN A 374 -4.21 -24.31 3.39
C GLN A 374 -5.06 -23.55 2.36
N PHE A 375 -5.59 -24.28 1.37
CA PHE A 375 -6.45 -23.77 0.31
C PHE A 375 -7.85 -24.40 0.41
N PHE A 376 -8.90 -23.60 0.22
CA PHE A 376 -10.27 -24.09 0.04
C PHE A 376 -10.62 -24.06 -1.43
N LEU A 377 -10.98 -25.21 -1.99
CA LEU A 377 -11.56 -25.29 -3.33
C LEU A 377 -13.08 -25.37 -3.22
N SER A 378 -13.76 -24.44 -3.90
CA SER A 378 -15.21 -24.38 -4.01
C SER A 378 -15.63 -24.45 -5.49
N LEU A 379 -16.76 -25.09 -5.78
CA LEU A 379 -17.28 -25.22 -7.15
C LEU A 379 -18.55 -24.33 -7.29
N PRO A 380 -18.57 -23.29 -8.13
CA PRO A 380 -19.74 -22.44 -8.37
C PRO A 380 -20.57 -22.94 -9.57
N PHE A 381 -21.82 -22.46 -9.70
CA PHE A 381 -22.70 -22.79 -10.82
C PHE A 381 -23.67 -21.63 -11.15
N VAL A 382 -24.08 -21.50 -12.44
CA VAL A 382 -24.92 -20.42 -12.99
C VAL A 382 -26.30 -20.93 -13.46
N ARG A 383 -27.44 -20.42 -12.93
CA ARG A 383 -28.64 -19.86 -13.64
C ARG A 383 -29.84 -19.47 -12.72
N SER A 384 -30.74 -18.65 -13.31
CA SER A 384 -31.91 -17.82 -12.89
C SER A 384 -33.09 -18.36 -12.01
N VAL A 385 -33.59 -17.48 -11.10
CA VAL A 385 -34.93 -17.20 -10.41
C VAL A 385 -35.94 -18.36 -10.14
N GLY A 386 -36.68 -18.52 -9.02
CA GLY A 386 -36.91 -17.77 -7.75
C GLY A 386 -37.93 -18.45 -6.75
N HIS A 387 -38.00 -17.89 -5.50
CA HIS A 387 -38.95 -17.99 -4.32
C HIS A 387 -39.13 -19.29 -3.46
N ARG A 388 -38.72 -19.30 -2.15
CA ARG A 388 -39.39 -19.11 -0.80
C ARG A 388 -40.09 -20.41 -0.27
N ASN A 389 -40.06 -20.91 1.00
CA ASN A 389 -39.69 -20.45 2.38
C ASN A 389 -39.37 -21.67 3.33
N GLU A 390 -38.52 -21.43 4.37
CA GLU A 390 -38.51 -21.85 5.83
C GLU A 390 -38.66 -23.33 6.35
N PHE A 391 -38.14 -23.85 7.51
CA PHE A 391 -37.49 -23.38 8.78
C PHE A 391 -36.74 -24.52 9.58
N LEU A 392 -35.67 -24.15 10.34
CA LEU A 392 -35.08 -24.59 11.68
C LEU A 392 -34.69 -26.08 12.00
N SER A 393 -33.65 -26.46 12.79
CA SER A 393 -32.86 -25.85 13.90
C SER A 393 -31.50 -26.56 14.23
N SER A 394 -30.45 -25.76 14.53
CA SER A 394 -29.30 -25.80 15.52
C SER A 394 -28.44 -27.06 15.79
N SER A 395 -27.10 -27.01 16.04
CA SER A 395 -26.32 -26.05 16.86
C SER A 395 -24.80 -25.85 16.51
N VAL A 396 -24.40 -24.57 16.59
CA VAL A 396 -23.16 -23.79 16.91
C VAL A 396 -21.75 -24.40 17.04
N LEU A 397 -20.79 -23.79 16.30
CA LEU A 397 -19.49 -23.30 16.79
C LEU A 397 -19.13 -21.98 16.04
N LEU A 398 -18.82 -20.91 16.78
CA LEU A 398 -18.50 -19.52 16.37
C LEU A 398 -17.12 -19.43 15.67
N ARG A 399 -16.82 -18.62 14.63
CA ARG A 399 -17.45 -17.46 13.91
C ARG A 399 -17.19 -17.59 12.39
N SER A 400 -18.14 -17.33 11.47
CA SER A 400 -18.67 -16.03 10.94
C SER A 400 -17.60 -15.17 10.25
N ALA A 401 -17.68 -14.70 8.98
CA ALA A 401 -18.67 -14.72 7.89
C ALA A 401 -17.88 -14.73 6.54
N SER A 402 -18.41 -15.18 5.40
CA SER A 402 -19.29 -14.36 4.54
C SER A 402 -20.18 -15.23 3.66
N PHE A 403 -21.47 -14.88 3.63
CA PHE A 403 -22.33 -15.15 2.48
C PHE A 403 -21.75 -14.45 1.25
N VAL A 404 -21.70 -15.15 0.12
CA VAL A 404 -21.81 -14.51 -1.19
C VAL A 404 -23.10 -15.02 -1.81
N SER A 405 -24.09 -14.14 -1.85
CA SER A 405 -25.21 -14.25 -2.78
C SER A 405 -24.64 -14.16 -4.20
N PHE A 406 -24.94 -15.15 -5.04
CA PHE A 406 -24.77 -15.00 -6.48
C PHE A 406 -25.88 -14.08 -7.02
N ILE A 407 -25.49 -12.97 -7.64
CA ILE A 407 -26.35 -12.27 -8.60
C ILE A 407 -26.28 -13.07 -9.91
N CYS A 408 -27.43 -13.57 -10.36
CA CYS A 408 -27.64 -13.85 -11.77
C CYS A 408 -27.82 -12.52 -12.50
N SER A 409 -26.99 -12.23 -13.48
CA SER A 409 -27.37 -11.35 -14.59
C SER A 409 -27.37 -12.18 -15.88
N PRO A 410 -28.46 -12.21 -16.65
CA PRO A 410 -28.46 -12.84 -17.97
C PRO A 410 -27.62 -12.01 -18.97
N PRO A 411 -27.19 -12.59 -20.09
CA PRO A 411 -26.53 -11.84 -21.15
C PRO A 411 -27.51 -10.81 -21.74
N LEU A 412 -27.08 -9.55 -21.85
CA LEU A 412 -27.73 -8.55 -22.69
C LEU A 412 -27.54 -8.98 -24.15
N THR A 413 -28.51 -9.70 -24.71
CA THR A 413 -28.71 -9.74 -26.15
C THR A 413 -29.21 -8.38 -26.61
N GLY A 414 -28.58 -7.85 -27.66
CA GLY A 414 -28.76 -6.49 -28.16
C GLY A 414 -30.22 -6.08 -28.36
N GLY A 415 -30.56 -4.93 -27.80
CA GLY A 415 -31.79 -4.19 -28.05
C GLY A 415 -31.57 -2.76 -27.59
N THR A 416 -31.60 -1.82 -28.52
CA THR A 416 -31.38 -0.39 -28.30
C THR A 416 -32.52 0.17 -27.46
N THR A 417 -32.24 0.63 -26.23
CA THR A 417 -33.17 1.51 -25.52
C THR A 417 -32.45 2.49 -24.61
N ARG A 418 -32.88 3.74 -24.74
CA ARG A 418 -32.36 5.00 -24.23
C ARG A 418 -32.51 5.07 -22.70
N TRP A 419 -31.43 5.37 -21.97
CA TRP A 419 -31.48 5.56 -20.50
C TRP A 419 -31.92 6.98 -20.14
N LEU A 420 -33.07 7.09 -19.47
CA LEU A 420 -33.46 8.23 -18.65
C LEU A 420 -33.05 7.90 -17.21
N SER A 421 -32.15 8.71 -16.65
CA SER A 421 -31.74 8.65 -15.25
C SER A 421 -32.79 9.34 -14.37
N THR A 422 -33.42 8.61 -13.46
CA THR A 422 -34.12 9.19 -12.32
C THR A 422 -33.29 9.00 -11.06
N SER A 423 -32.88 10.13 -10.50
CA SER A 423 -32.26 10.31 -9.19
C SER A 423 -33.24 9.92 -8.08
N THR A 424 -32.78 9.13 -7.10
CA THR A 424 -33.44 9.06 -5.79
C THR A 424 -32.40 9.23 -4.70
N THR A 425 -32.59 10.30 -3.95
CA THR A 425 -31.88 10.80 -2.80
C THR A 425 -32.21 10.00 -1.52
N SER A 426 -31.31 10.19 -0.53
CA SER A 426 -31.48 10.05 0.92
C SER A 426 -31.02 8.75 1.61
N SER A 427 -30.01 8.90 2.47
CA SER A 427 -30.23 8.78 3.92
C SER A 427 -29.19 9.64 4.66
N GLN A 428 -29.64 10.79 5.16
CA GLN A 428 -28.90 11.63 6.10
C GLN A 428 -28.92 10.99 7.50
N ALA A 429 -27.80 11.16 8.19
CA ALA A 429 -27.63 10.85 9.60
C ALA A 429 -28.59 11.67 10.48
N SER A 430 -29.25 10.98 11.40
CA SER A 430 -30.07 11.54 12.46
C SER A 430 -29.17 12.27 13.47
N THR A 431 -29.28 13.60 13.48
CA THR A 431 -28.77 14.44 14.56
C THR A 431 -29.98 14.88 15.39
N LEU A 432 -29.95 14.61 16.69
CA LEU A 432 -30.95 15.06 17.66
C LEU A 432 -30.91 16.59 17.78
N SER A 433 -31.95 17.27 17.29
CA SER A 433 -32.24 18.67 17.59
C SER A 433 -33.54 18.76 18.38
N VAL A 434 -33.44 19.14 19.64
CA VAL A 434 -34.58 19.45 20.51
C VAL A 434 -35.08 20.85 20.16
N SER A 435 -36.30 20.94 19.66
CA SER A 435 -37.05 22.19 19.48
C SER A 435 -37.82 22.51 20.77
N HIS A 436 -37.57 23.69 21.35
CA HIS A 436 -38.50 24.31 22.30
C HIS A 436 -38.99 25.66 21.75
N THR A 437 -40.30 25.80 21.83
CA THR A 437 -41.16 26.90 21.38
C THR A 437 -40.97 28.18 22.20
N HIS A 438 -41.10 29.32 21.50
CA HIS A 438 -41.17 30.68 22.05
C HIS A 438 -42.29 30.88 23.09
N THR A 439 -41.96 31.61 24.17
CA THR A 439 -42.87 32.58 24.81
C THR A 439 -42.09 33.81 25.30
N HIS A 440 -42.72 34.97 25.13
CA HIS A 440 -42.25 36.33 25.40
C HIS A 440 -41.92 36.61 26.89
N THR A 441 -40.97 37.52 27.18
CA THR A 441 -41.21 38.90 27.66
C THR A 441 -39.97 39.59 28.27
N HIS A 442 -39.81 40.87 27.91
CA HIS A 442 -39.36 42.03 28.70
C HIS A 442 -37.91 42.20 29.25
N THR A 443 -37.21 43.13 28.59
CA THR A 443 -36.56 44.36 29.10
C THR A 443 -35.56 44.33 30.26
N HIS A 444 -34.35 44.86 29.98
CA HIS A 444 -33.65 45.99 30.63
C HIS A 444 -32.13 45.79 30.82
N THR A 445 -31.38 46.59 30.06
CA THR A 445 -30.22 47.43 30.48
C THR A 445 -29.44 47.06 31.76
N HIS A 446 -28.15 46.77 31.65
CA HIS A 446 -27.04 47.65 32.08
C HIS A 446 -25.68 46.92 32.01
N THR A 447 -24.68 47.65 31.52
CA THR A 447 -23.24 47.35 31.51
C THR A 447 -22.58 47.70 32.87
N PRO A 448 -21.24 47.70 33.04
CA PRO A 448 -20.41 46.58 33.53
C PRO A 448 -19.55 46.99 34.75
N PHE A 449 -19.05 46.09 35.61
CA PHE A 449 -17.93 46.45 36.50
C PHE A 449 -17.06 45.24 36.93
N TYR A 450 -15.78 45.35 36.54
CA TYR A 450 -14.53 45.11 37.28
C TYR A 450 -14.31 43.87 38.18
N SER A 451 -13.21 43.19 37.82
CA SER A 451 -12.07 42.73 38.65
C SER A 451 -12.32 42.06 40.01
N VAL A 452 -11.64 40.94 40.25
CA VAL A 452 -10.51 40.83 41.20
C VAL A 452 -10.00 39.39 41.26
N SER A 453 -8.68 39.29 41.22
CA SER A 453 -7.76 38.22 41.57
C SER A 453 -8.20 37.21 42.66
N HIS A 454 -7.77 35.94 42.55
CA HIS A 454 -6.56 35.41 43.22
C HIS A 454 -6.53 33.87 43.23
N LYS A 455 -5.30 33.34 43.30
CA LYS A 455 -4.86 32.05 43.92
C LYS A 455 -5.03 30.76 43.10
N GLN A 456 -4.01 30.49 42.29
CA GLN A 456 -2.86 29.62 42.62
C GLN A 456 -3.07 28.41 43.57
N ILE A 457 -2.30 27.36 43.21
CA ILE A 457 -1.73 26.21 43.95
C ILE A 457 -2.58 24.90 44.08
N PRO A 458 -1.96 23.70 44.25
CA PRO A 458 -1.64 22.76 43.17
C PRO A 458 -1.97 21.27 43.50
N LEU A 459 -1.82 20.37 42.52
CA LEU A 459 -1.02 19.13 42.55
C LEU A 459 -1.21 18.35 41.24
#